data_AF-D4BLA5-F1
#
_entry.id   AF-D4BLA5-F1
#
_cell.length_a   1.000
_cell.length_b   1.000
_cell.length_c   1.000
_cell.angle_alpha   90.00
_cell.angle_beta   90.00
_cell.angle_gamma   90.00
#
_symmetry.space_group_name_H-M   'P 1'
#
loop_
_entity.id
_entity.type
_entity.pdbx_description
1 polymer ?
#
loop_
_entity_poly.entity_id
_entity_poly.type
_entity_poly.pdbx_seq_one_letter_code
_entity_poly.pdbx_strand_id
1 'polypeptide(L)'
;MKKTFMMPVVCSLLAASMMLSGCSAVSNGDNAVGETSKPTEIKSIGLMVQDMSNPFFSAMDREAKVQAKKIGATLNVQDAQLDLTTQDNQISAFIEQGVDLIIVSAVDESGLKPAIERARAAGIIVVAVDTPAKGADAIVMTDGVQAGELSCEYLANQLGGKGNILIVDGTPIQTITDRIKGCKMAIEKYPDIKVVGQQASKNDRATGLSVTTDMLTANKDVQGIFGMNDPSALGAALAVEQAGRSDQIIVTGVDGSPEGVDELKRAGSPFVGMSTQNPAEMVRQAIKFAQQVVDGETPEETTILIPSEMITRENVDEYKGW
;
A
#
# COMPACT_ATOMS: atom_id res chain seq x y z
N MET A 1 -58.29 -6.53 89.69
CA MET A 1 -58.26 -5.44 90.70
C MET A 1 -57.16 -4.45 90.29
N LYS A 2 -57.46 -3.14 90.30
CA LYS A 2 -56.62 -1.96 90.62
C LYS A 2 -55.10 -2.04 90.28
N LYS A 3 -54.39 -1.05 89.74
CA LYS A 3 -54.59 0.38 89.47
C LYS A 3 -53.22 0.92 89.00
N THR A 4 -53.20 1.64 87.87
CA THR A 4 -52.54 2.95 87.62
C THR A 4 -51.08 3.31 87.98
N PHE A 5 -50.53 4.19 87.10
CA PHE A 5 -49.51 5.27 87.24
C PHE A 5 -48.01 4.88 87.15
N MET A 6 -47.04 5.69 86.67
CA MET A 6 -46.90 6.88 85.78
C MET A 6 -45.36 7.19 85.69
N MET A 7 -44.87 7.65 84.51
CA MET A 7 -43.62 8.37 84.07
C MET A 7 -42.47 8.79 85.05
N PRO A 8 -41.25 9.27 84.63
CA PRO A 8 -40.79 9.74 83.29
C PRO A 8 -39.32 9.46 82.81
N VAL A 9 -39.09 9.73 81.51
CA VAL A 9 -37.97 10.42 80.79
C VAL A 9 -36.50 10.06 81.09
N VAL A 10 -35.77 9.57 80.06
CA VAL A 10 -34.46 10.11 79.59
C VAL A 10 -34.36 9.97 78.06
N CYS A 11 -33.89 11.04 77.44
CA CYS A 11 -33.71 11.28 76.00
C CYS A 11 -32.29 10.86 75.58
N SER A 12 -32.08 10.22 74.41
CA SER A 12 -30.86 10.36 73.58
C SER A 12 -30.98 9.73 72.18
N LEU A 13 -30.35 10.44 71.25
CA LEU A 13 -30.44 10.51 69.78
C LEU A 13 -29.92 9.31 68.94
N LEU A 14 -30.46 9.24 67.70
CA LEU A 14 -29.89 8.79 66.40
C LEU A 14 -29.41 7.31 66.27
N ALA A 15 -29.62 6.57 65.18
CA ALA A 15 -29.83 6.91 63.77
C ALA A 15 -30.66 5.82 63.05
N ALA A 16 -31.32 6.21 61.97
CA ALA A 16 -32.18 5.38 61.13
C ALA A 16 -31.40 4.55 60.10
N SER A 17 -31.73 3.27 59.98
CA SER A 17 -31.49 2.46 58.79
C SER A 17 -32.64 1.43 58.65
N MET A 18 -33.65 1.80 57.87
CA MET A 18 -34.72 0.89 57.45
C MET A 18 -34.24 0.05 56.26
N MET A 19 -34.42 -1.26 56.39
CA MET A 19 -34.39 -2.23 55.31
C MET A 19 -35.61 -2.03 54.40
N LEU A 20 -35.45 -2.19 53.08
CA LEU A 20 -36.50 -2.71 52.21
C LEU A 20 -35.90 -3.49 51.04
N SER A 21 -36.36 -4.74 50.93
CA SER A 21 -36.16 -5.64 49.80
C SER A 21 -36.90 -5.14 48.55
N GLY A 22 -36.33 -5.38 47.37
CA GLY A 22 -37.00 -5.10 46.09
C GLY A 22 -36.33 -5.81 44.91
N CYS A 23 -36.97 -6.89 44.44
CA CYS A 23 -36.95 -7.54 43.13
C CYS A 23 -35.66 -7.50 42.28
N SER A 24 -35.01 -8.67 42.17
CA SER A 24 -34.07 -8.97 41.08
C SER A 24 -34.85 -9.12 39.75
N ALA A 25 -34.78 -8.11 38.90
CA ALA A 25 -35.06 -8.26 37.48
C ALA A 25 -33.80 -8.81 36.80
N VAL A 26 -33.94 -9.98 36.18
CA VAL A 26 -32.94 -10.54 35.26
C VAL A 26 -33.00 -9.70 33.99
N SER A 27 -32.11 -8.71 33.87
CA SER A 27 -31.84 -8.08 32.58
C SER A 27 -30.80 -8.93 31.86
N ASN A 28 -31.22 -9.55 30.76
CA ASN A 28 -30.32 -10.11 29.75
C ASN A 28 -29.28 -9.04 29.40
N GLY A 29 -28.03 -9.29 29.78
CA GLY A 29 -26.88 -8.52 29.32
C GLY A 29 -26.60 -8.89 27.87
N ASP A 30 -27.23 -8.17 26.95
CA ASP A 30 -26.63 -7.96 25.63
C ASP A 30 -25.35 -7.16 25.86
N ASN A 31 -24.22 -7.86 25.95
CA ASN A 31 -22.91 -7.26 25.77
C ASN A 31 -22.80 -6.83 24.30
N ALA A 32 -23.42 -5.70 23.96
CA ALA A 32 -22.98 -4.90 22.85
C ALA A 32 -21.55 -4.47 23.19
N VAL A 33 -20.57 -5.13 22.56
CA VAL A 33 -19.20 -4.61 22.48
C VAL A 33 -19.36 -3.22 21.87
N GLY A 34 -19.25 -2.18 22.70
CA GLY A 34 -19.40 -0.81 22.23
C GLY A 34 -18.35 -0.57 21.16
N GLU A 35 -18.78 -0.34 19.92
CA GLU A 35 -17.89 0.14 18.88
C GLU A 35 -17.23 1.42 19.39
N THR A 36 -15.91 1.38 19.53
CA THR A 36 -15.11 2.55 19.87
C THR A 36 -15.38 3.60 18.80
N SER A 37 -15.82 4.80 19.20
CA SER A 37 -16.15 5.85 18.23
C SER A 37 -14.91 6.22 17.42
N LYS A 38 -15.08 6.39 16.11
CA LYS A 38 -14.03 6.89 15.20
C LYS A 38 -13.45 8.22 15.71
N PRO A 39 -12.18 8.55 15.36
CA PRO A 39 -11.56 9.81 15.75
C PRO A 39 -12.37 11.01 15.22
N THR A 40 -12.34 12.11 15.95
CA THR A 40 -12.97 13.39 15.54
C THR A 40 -11.99 14.33 14.83
N GLU A 41 -10.69 14.02 14.87
CA GLU A 41 -9.65 14.68 14.07
C GLU A 41 -8.44 13.74 13.92
N ILE A 42 -7.56 13.99 12.96
CA ILE A 42 -6.31 13.23 12.79
C ILE A 42 -5.15 13.95 13.51
N LYS A 43 -4.79 13.49 14.71
CA LYS A 43 -3.64 14.00 15.49
C LYS A 43 -2.41 13.10 15.43
N SER A 44 -2.58 11.85 15.04
CA SER A 44 -1.54 10.84 15.09
C SER A 44 -1.69 9.82 13.97
N ILE A 45 -0.60 9.62 13.24
CA ILE A 45 -0.56 8.77 12.04
C ILE A 45 0.50 7.69 12.23
N GLY A 46 0.11 6.44 12.04
CA GLY A 46 1.02 5.32 11.80
C GLY A 46 1.17 5.09 10.29
N LEU A 47 2.39 5.16 9.77
CA LEU A 47 2.72 4.69 8.42
C LEU A 47 3.48 3.37 8.54
N MET A 48 3.04 2.34 7.82
CA MET A 48 3.76 1.08 7.72
C MET A 48 3.95 0.67 6.28
N VAL A 49 5.20 0.39 5.94
CA VAL A 49 5.64 0.06 4.59
C VAL A 49 6.25 -1.33 4.56
N GLN A 50 6.32 -1.93 3.38
CA GLN A 50 6.82 -3.30 3.21
C GLN A 50 8.33 -3.40 3.47
N ASP A 51 9.11 -2.43 2.97
CA ASP A 51 10.57 -2.44 3.03
C ASP A 51 11.15 -1.02 2.84
N MET A 52 11.79 -0.42 3.85
CA MET A 52 12.39 0.92 3.70
C MET A 52 13.65 0.96 2.81
N SER A 53 14.20 -0.19 2.42
CA SER A 53 15.32 -0.26 1.48
C SER A 53 14.93 0.14 0.05
N ASN A 54 13.65 0.04 -0.30
CA ASN A 54 13.12 0.47 -1.59
C ASN A 54 12.81 1.99 -1.58
N PRO A 55 13.36 2.78 -2.54
CA PRO A 55 13.20 4.23 -2.58
C PRO A 55 11.73 4.69 -2.70
N PHE A 56 10.85 3.85 -3.23
CA PHE A 56 9.41 4.12 -3.32
C PHE A 56 8.78 4.38 -1.95
N PHE A 57 9.09 3.53 -0.95
CA PHE A 57 8.56 3.69 0.41
C PHE A 57 9.23 4.83 1.17
N SER A 58 10.49 5.12 0.87
CA SER A 58 11.15 6.34 1.35
C SER A 58 10.46 7.61 0.82
N ALA A 59 9.94 7.60 -0.41
CA ALA A 59 9.17 8.72 -0.96
C ALA A 59 7.80 8.88 -0.28
N MET A 60 7.13 7.77 0.06
CA MET A 60 5.91 7.79 0.88
C MET A 60 6.17 8.40 2.26
N ASP A 61 7.23 7.99 2.96
CA ASP A 61 7.62 8.56 4.26
C ASP A 61 7.87 10.08 4.17
N ARG A 62 8.59 10.55 3.15
CA ARG A 62 8.80 11.98 2.92
C ARG A 62 7.49 12.74 2.80
N GLU A 63 6.54 12.25 2.00
CA GLU A 63 5.25 12.90 1.85
C GLU A 63 4.41 12.81 3.12
N ALA A 64 4.42 11.67 3.83
CA ALA A 64 3.71 11.50 5.09
C ALA A 64 4.16 12.52 6.13
N LYS A 65 5.48 12.78 6.22
CA LYS A 65 6.03 13.84 7.08
C LYS A 65 5.53 15.22 6.69
N VAL A 66 5.46 15.52 5.39
CA VAL A 66 4.93 16.79 4.88
C VAL A 66 3.45 16.96 5.24
N GLN A 67 2.63 15.93 5.03
CA GLN A 67 1.20 15.99 5.27
C GLN A 67 0.85 16.01 6.77
N ALA A 68 1.51 15.17 7.58
CA ALA A 68 1.36 15.19 9.03
C ALA A 68 1.66 16.59 9.60
N LYS A 69 2.76 17.22 9.14
CA LYS A 69 3.11 18.59 9.54
C LYS A 69 2.06 19.62 9.12
N LYS A 70 1.45 19.48 7.93
CA LYS A 70 0.41 20.42 7.44
C LYS A 70 -0.84 20.40 8.32
N ILE A 71 -1.22 19.23 8.84
CA ILE A 71 -2.42 19.08 9.69
C ILE A 71 -2.10 19.13 11.19
N GLY A 72 -0.83 19.27 11.57
CA GLY A 72 -0.41 19.31 12.98
C GLY A 72 -0.39 17.95 13.68
N ALA A 73 -0.37 16.85 12.92
CA ALA A 73 -0.32 15.49 13.44
C ALA A 73 1.11 15.01 13.72
N THR A 74 1.24 14.05 14.64
CA THR A 74 2.45 13.24 14.80
C THR A 74 2.48 12.11 13.77
N LEU A 75 3.68 11.64 13.41
CA LEU A 75 3.89 10.52 12.51
C LEU A 75 4.85 9.52 13.13
N ASN A 76 4.47 8.25 13.12
CA ASN A 76 5.33 7.12 13.45
C ASN A 76 5.42 6.20 12.23
N VAL A 77 6.62 5.96 11.72
CA VAL A 77 6.86 5.15 10.52
C VAL A 77 7.51 3.83 10.92
N GLN A 78 6.99 2.73 10.38
CA GLN A 78 7.45 1.37 10.65
C GLN A 78 7.78 0.64 9.35
N ASP A 79 8.86 -0.14 9.39
CA ASP A 79 9.33 -0.98 8.29
C ASP A 79 9.01 -2.43 8.61
N ALA A 80 8.19 -3.09 7.79
CA ALA A 80 7.79 -4.48 7.99
C ALA A 80 8.90 -5.48 7.64
N GLN A 81 9.96 -5.06 6.94
CA GLN A 81 11.07 -5.93 6.51
C GLN A 81 10.57 -7.16 5.72
N LEU A 82 9.52 -6.99 4.94
CA LEU A 82 8.82 -8.04 4.18
C LEU A 82 8.27 -9.19 5.04
N ASP A 83 8.08 -8.99 6.35
CA ASP A 83 7.60 -10.00 7.28
C ASP A 83 6.19 -9.69 7.81
N LEU A 84 5.26 -10.61 7.57
CA LEU A 84 3.85 -10.47 7.95
C LEU A 84 3.68 -10.40 9.47
N THR A 85 4.46 -11.17 10.23
CA THR A 85 4.37 -11.19 11.70
C THR A 85 4.80 -9.84 12.28
N THR A 86 5.87 -9.28 11.73
CA THR A 86 6.39 -7.96 12.09
C THR A 86 5.34 -6.88 11.79
N GLN A 87 4.71 -6.91 10.62
CA GLN A 87 3.67 -5.94 10.28
C GLN A 87 2.42 -6.06 11.17
N ASP A 88 2.00 -7.27 11.54
CA ASP A 88 0.91 -7.50 12.51
C ASP A 88 1.25 -6.93 13.91
N ASN A 89 2.47 -7.14 14.38
CA ASN A 89 2.95 -6.59 15.66
C ASN A 89 2.98 -5.06 15.64
N GLN A 90 3.37 -4.45 14.51
CA GLN A 90 3.33 -3.00 14.32
C GLN A 90 1.91 -2.44 14.39
N ILE A 91 0.92 -3.12 13.79
CA ILE A 91 -0.49 -2.73 13.91
C ILE A 91 -0.91 -2.79 15.38
N SER A 92 -0.53 -3.85 16.10
CA SER A 92 -0.82 -3.99 17.53
C SER A 92 -0.21 -2.83 18.35
N ALA A 93 1.04 -2.44 18.06
CA ALA A 93 1.68 -1.30 18.70
C ALA A 93 1.00 0.04 18.38
N PHE A 94 0.47 0.22 17.17
CA PHE A 94 -0.32 1.40 16.80
C PHE A 94 -1.69 1.44 17.50
N ILE A 95 -2.32 0.29 17.70
CA ILE A 95 -3.54 0.17 18.51
C ILE A 95 -3.25 0.58 19.96
N GLU A 96 -2.17 0.08 20.56
CA GLU A 96 -1.76 0.44 21.93
C GLU A 96 -1.42 1.93 22.07
N GLN A 97 -0.82 2.53 21.02
CA GLN A 97 -0.56 3.97 20.96
C GLN A 97 -1.83 4.81 20.78
N GLY A 98 -2.94 4.20 20.36
CA GLY A 98 -4.19 4.89 20.05
C GLY A 98 -4.04 5.87 18.89
N VAL A 99 -3.36 5.48 17.82
CA VAL A 99 -3.23 6.35 16.63
C VAL A 99 -4.59 6.56 15.97
N ASP A 100 -4.80 7.70 15.32
CA ASP A 100 -6.08 8.02 14.66
C ASP A 100 -6.18 7.38 13.26
N LEU A 101 -5.04 7.27 12.57
CA LEU A 101 -4.92 6.77 11.20
C LEU A 101 -3.75 5.79 11.08
N ILE A 102 -4.00 4.64 10.45
CA ILE A 102 -2.97 3.74 9.93
C ILE A 102 -2.99 3.80 8.39
N ILE A 103 -1.85 4.14 7.79
CA ILE A 103 -1.58 4.01 6.37
C ILE A 103 -0.69 2.78 6.18
N VAL A 104 -1.14 1.79 5.42
CA VAL A 104 -0.45 0.50 5.29
C VAL A 104 -0.22 0.10 3.83
N SER A 105 1.03 -0.13 3.44
CA SER A 105 1.34 -0.96 2.26
C SER A 105 1.55 -2.39 2.74
N ALA A 106 0.63 -3.28 2.40
CA ALA A 106 0.59 -4.63 2.95
C ALA A 106 1.68 -5.54 2.35
N VAL A 107 2.34 -6.32 3.20
CA VAL A 107 3.21 -7.42 2.72
C VAL A 107 2.40 -8.61 2.21
N ASP A 108 1.17 -8.78 2.72
CA ASP A 108 0.19 -9.76 2.25
C ASP A 108 -1.23 -9.19 2.35
N GLU A 109 -1.96 -9.19 1.24
CA GLU A 109 -3.30 -8.61 1.12
C GLU A 109 -4.31 -9.27 2.07
N SER A 110 -4.25 -10.60 2.23
CA SER A 110 -5.24 -11.35 3.01
C SER A 110 -4.78 -11.64 4.43
N GLY A 111 -3.47 -11.83 4.62
CA GLY A 111 -2.84 -12.18 5.88
C GLY A 111 -2.96 -11.10 6.94
N LEU A 112 -2.98 -9.82 6.53
CA LEU A 112 -3.17 -8.70 7.45
C LEU A 112 -4.61 -8.44 7.89
N LYS A 113 -5.60 -9.07 7.25
CA LYS A 113 -7.02 -8.78 7.50
C LYS A 113 -7.39 -8.83 8.99
N PRO A 114 -7.02 -9.87 9.77
CA PRO A 114 -7.36 -9.92 11.19
C PRO A 114 -6.75 -8.77 12.00
N ALA A 115 -5.54 -8.32 11.65
CA ALA A 115 -4.85 -7.20 12.28
C ALA A 115 -5.57 -5.88 12.01
N ILE A 116 -5.96 -5.66 10.76
CA ILE A 116 -6.70 -4.47 10.31
C ILE A 116 -8.08 -4.41 10.99
N GLU A 117 -8.79 -5.54 11.08
CA GLU A 117 -10.08 -5.61 11.78
C GLU A 117 -9.95 -5.26 13.27
N ARG A 118 -8.85 -5.67 13.94
CA ARG A 118 -8.55 -5.25 15.32
C ARG A 118 -8.34 -3.74 15.42
N ALA A 119 -7.60 -3.14 14.50
CA ALA A 119 -7.36 -1.70 14.50
C ALA A 119 -8.66 -0.91 14.30
N ARG A 120 -9.49 -1.33 13.34
CA ARG A 120 -10.78 -0.69 13.07
C ARG A 120 -11.75 -0.85 14.24
N ALA A 121 -11.79 -2.01 14.89
CA ALA A 121 -12.59 -2.21 16.11
C ALA A 121 -12.14 -1.29 17.27
N ALA A 122 -10.86 -0.93 17.32
CA ALA A 122 -10.32 0.07 18.24
C ALA A 122 -10.62 1.53 17.82
N GLY A 123 -11.40 1.75 16.76
CA GLY A 123 -11.81 3.07 16.27
C GLY A 123 -10.83 3.71 15.29
N ILE A 124 -9.73 3.04 14.94
CA ILE A 124 -8.67 3.58 14.07
C ILE A 124 -9.10 3.50 12.60
N ILE A 125 -8.90 4.58 11.85
CA ILE A 125 -9.10 4.57 10.40
C ILE A 125 -7.93 3.84 9.75
N VAL A 126 -8.19 2.86 8.89
CA VAL A 126 -7.13 2.13 8.18
C VAL A 126 -7.25 2.31 6.67
N VAL A 127 -6.22 2.87 6.04
CA VAL A 127 -6.14 3.02 4.59
C VAL A 127 -4.97 2.20 4.04
N ALA A 128 -5.26 1.28 3.13
CA ALA A 128 -4.22 0.55 2.40
C ALA A 128 -3.68 1.39 1.23
N VAL A 129 -2.38 1.38 1.00
CA VAL A 129 -1.72 2.10 -0.09
C VAL A 129 -0.76 1.21 -0.87
N ASP A 130 -0.65 1.43 -2.18
CA ASP A 130 0.23 0.66 -3.11
C ASP A 130 -0.13 -0.82 -3.24
N THR A 131 0.04 -1.62 -2.18
CA THR A 131 -0.46 -3.00 -2.11
C THR A 131 -1.76 -3.03 -1.29
N PRO A 132 -2.86 -3.55 -1.86
CA PRO A 132 -4.14 -3.61 -1.16
C PRO A 132 -4.08 -4.46 0.10
N ALA A 133 -5.00 -4.20 1.04
CA ALA A 133 -5.16 -5.00 2.25
C ALA A 133 -6.64 -5.21 2.53
N LYS A 134 -7.07 -6.48 2.67
CA LYS A 134 -8.47 -6.80 2.96
C LYS A 134 -8.87 -6.27 4.34
N GLY A 135 -10.06 -5.68 4.40
CA GLY A 135 -10.63 -5.15 5.64
C GLY A 135 -10.28 -3.69 5.94
N ALA A 136 -9.41 -3.05 5.13
CA ALA A 136 -9.15 -1.61 5.22
C ALA A 136 -10.41 -0.80 4.89
N ASP A 137 -10.52 0.42 5.45
CA ASP A 137 -11.63 1.34 5.16
C ASP A 137 -11.54 1.89 3.73
N ALA A 138 -10.33 2.05 3.20
CA ALA A 138 -10.09 2.38 1.80
C ALA A 138 -8.77 1.81 1.28
N ILE A 139 -8.65 1.77 -0.04
CA ILE A 139 -7.46 1.36 -0.79
C ILE A 139 -7.11 2.51 -1.75
N VAL A 140 -5.85 2.93 -1.74
CA VAL A 140 -5.31 3.90 -2.71
C VAL A 140 -4.10 3.30 -3.41
N MET A 141 -4.20 3.04 -4.70
CA MET A 141 -3.12 2.40 -5.44
C MET A 141 -3.01 2.96 -6.85
N THR A 142 -1.87 2.76 -7.50
CA THR A 142 -1.76 2.98 -8.94
C THR A 142 -2.73 2.02 -9.65
N ASP A 143 -3.35 2.44 -10.75
CA ASP A 143 -3.97 1.48 -11.68
C ASP A 143 -2.87 0.59 -12.30
N GLY A 144 -2.60 -0.54 -11.65
CA GLY A 144 -1.54 -1.46 -12.06
C GLY A 144 -1.77 -2.07 -13.43
N VAL A 145 -3.03 -2.31 -13.80
CA VAL A 145 -3.38 -2.83 -15.14
C VAL A 145 -3.05 -1.78 -16.18
N GLN A 146 -3.49 -0.53 -15.98
CA GLN A 146 -3.16 0.57 -16.88
C GLN A 146 -1.64 0.78 -16.98
N ALA A 147 -0.91 0.76 -15.86
CA ALA A 147 0.53 0.94 -15.86
C ALA A 147 1.26 -0.12 -16.69
N GLY A 148 0.88 -1.39 -16.55
CA GLY A 148 1.43 -2.48 -17.35
C GLY A 148 1.04 -2.39 -18.83
N GLU A 149 -0.20 -1.99 -19.11
CA GLU A 149 -0.69 -1.78 -20.47
C GLU A 149 0.12 -0.69 -21.19
N LEU A 150 0.29 0.49 -20.56
CA LEU A 150 1.05 1.60 -21.11
C LEU A 150 2.49 1.22 -21.47
N SER A 151 3.20 0.56 -20.53
CA SER A 151 4.60 0.19 -20.77
C SER A 151 4.77 -0.86 -21.87
N CYS A 152 3.92 -1.90 -21.90
CA CYS A 152 4.03 -2.93 -22.93
C CYS A 152 3.47 -2.50 -24.29
N GLU A 153 2.48 -1.61 -24.32
CA GLU A 153 2.02 -0.98 -25.57
C GLU A 153 3.14 -0.10 -26.16
N TYR A 154 3.81 0.70 -25.33
CA TYR A 154 4.99 1.45 -25.75
C TYR A 154 6.10 0.52 -26.26
N LEU A 155 6.42 -0.56 -25.52
CA LEU A 155 7.41 -1.55 -25.93
C LEU A 155 7.08 -2.16 -27.31
N ALA A 156 5.85 -2.61 -27.51
CA ALA A 156 5.41 -3.19 -28.79
C ALA A 156 5.50 -2.18 -29.94
N ASN A 157 5.13 -0.92 -29.69
CA ASN A 157 5.24 0.16 -30.68
C ASN A 157 6.70 0.45 -31.05
N GLN A 158 7.62 0.49 -30.09
CA GLN A 158 9.05 0.67 -30.34
C GLN A 158 9.65 -0.49 -31.16
N LEU A 159 9.09 -1.69 -31.03
CA LEU A 159 9.45 -2.86 -31.85
C LEU A 159 8.78 -2.88 -33.23
N GLY A 160 7.94 -1.89 -33.56
CA GLY A 160 7.18 -1.85 -34.81
C GLY A 160 6.12 -2.95 -34.90
N GLY A 161 5.59 -3.40 -33.76
CA GLY A 161 4.51 -4.37 -33.66
C GLY A 161 4.91 -5.84 -33.89
N LYS A 162 6.21 -6.17 -33.93
CA LYS A 162 6.70 -7.54 -34.13
C LYS A 162 7.96 -7.85 -33.31
N GLY A 163 8.12 -9.09 -32.89
CA GLY A 163 9.34 -9.55 -32.22
C GLY A 163 9.08 -10.44 -31.00
N ASN A 164 10.15 -10.92 -30.39
CA ASN A 164 10.07 -11.71 -29.17
C ASN A 164 10.43 -10.86 -27.96
N ILE A 165 9.62 -10.95 -26.91
CA ILE A 165 9.84 -10.23 -25.66
C ILE A 165 9.99 -11.17 -24.47
N LEU A 166 10.68 -10.69 -23.45
CA LEU A 166 10.75 -11.30 -22.12
C LEU A 166 9.96 -10.47 -21.11
N ILE A 167 9.44 -11.14 -20.09
CA ILE A 167 8.82 -10.51 -18.93
C ILE A 167 9.64 -10.84 -17.69
N VAL A 168 10.20 -9.81 -17.06
CA VAL A 168 10.78 -9.88 -15.72
C VAL A 168 9.66 -9.57 -14.74
N ASP A 169 9.03 -10.63 -14.26
CA ASP A 169 7.96 -10.63 -13.27
C ASP A 169 8.56 -10.44 -11.86
N GLY A 170 7.76 -10.55 -10.80
CA GLY A 170 8.26 -10.56 -9.43
C GLY A 170 7.42 -11.33 -8.44
N THR A 171 7.36 -10.85 -7.20
CA THR A 171 6.64 -11.54 -6.12
C THR A 171 5.13 -11.62 -6.41
N PRO A 172 4.43 -12.65 -5.91
CA PRO A 172 3.04 -12.92 -6.27
C PRO A 172 2.05 -12.05 -5.46
N ILE A 173 2.19 -10.73 -5.53
CA ILE A 173 1.23 -9.77 -4.94
C ILE A 173 0.34 -9.13 -6.02
N GLN A 174 -0.81 -8.59 -5.62
CA GLN A 174 -1.82 -8.09 -6.56
C GLN A 174 -1.28 -6.97 -7.46
N THR A 175 -0.52 -6.02 -6.90
CA THR A 175 0.08 -4.91 -7.65
C THR A 175 0.94 -5.38 -8.83
N ILE A 176 1.67 -6.49 -8.65
CA ILE A 176 2.52 -7.08 -9.70
C ILE A 176 1.66 -7.85 -10.69
N THR A 177 0.72 -8.64 -10.18
CA THR A 177 -0.24 -9.41 -10.99
C THR A 177 -1.00 -8.50 -11.97
N ASP A 178 -1.43 -7.33 -11.50
CA ASP A 178 -2.14 -6.34 -12.32
C ASP A 178 -1.26 -5.77 -13.44
N ARG A 179 0.01 -5.42 -13.15
CA ARG A 179 0.96 -4.96 -14.18
C ARG A 179 1.23 -6.02 -15.24
N ILE A 180 1.42 -7.28 -14.83
CA ILE A 180 1.62 -8.37 -15.79
C ILE A 180 0.37 -8.59 -16.63
N LYS A 181 -0.83 -8.52 -16.03
CA LYS A 181 -2.10 -8.62 -16.75
C LYS A 181 -2.24 -7.49 -17.77
N GLY A 182 -2.00 -6.25 -17.38
CA GLY A 182 -2.01 -5.08 -18.25
C GLY A 182 -1.04 -5.24 -19.43
N CYS A 183 0.18 -5.70 -19.15
CA CYS A 183 1.15 -5.97 -20.19
C CYS A 183 0.64 -7.00 -21.20
N LYS A 184 0.12 -8.14 -20.72
CA LYS A 184 -0.41 -9.19 -21.60
C LYS A 184 -1.59 -8.69 -22.44
N MET A 185 -2.49 -7.89 -21.85
CA MET A 185 -3.59 -7.26 -22.57
C MET A 185 -3.10 -6.30 -23.67
N ALA A 186 -2.06 -5.52 -23.43
CA ALA A 186 -1.45 -4.69 -24.47
C ALA A 186 -0.89 -5.55 -25.61
N ILE A 187 -0.15 -6.61 -25.29
CA ILE A 187 0.48 -7.48 -26.28
C ILE A 187 -0.53 -8.25 -27.13
N GLU A 188 -1.71 -8.59 -26.62
CA GLU A 188 -2.80 -9.22 -27.40
C GLU A 188 -3.22 -8.38 -28.62
N LYS A 189 -3.01 -7.06 -28.58
CA LYS A 189 -3.26 -6.15 -29.73
C LYS A 189 -2.21 -6.29 -30.84
N TYR A 190 -1.09 -6.97 -30.59
CA TYR A 190 0.06 -7.11 -31.49
C TYR A 190 0.37 -8.60 -31.75
N PRO A 191 -0.30 -9.25 -32.71
CA PRO A 191 -0.21 -10.71 -32.90
C PRO A 191 1.20 -11.21 -33.30
N ASP A 192 2.07 -10.33 -33.81
CA ASP A 192 3.45 -10.65 -34.17
C ASP A 192 4.45 -10.40 -33.02
N ILE A 193 3.98 -9.91 -31.87
CA ILE A 193 4.76 -9.88 -30.63
C ILE A 193 4.52 -11.17 -29.85
N LYS A 194 5.59 -11.84 -29.43
CA LYS A 194 5.52 -13.09 -28.66
C LYS A 194 6.27 -12.99 -27.36
N VAL A 195 5.61 -13.32 -26.25
CA VAL A 195 6.29 -13.54 -24.97
C VAL A 195 6.98 -14.90 -25.02
N VAL A 196 8.32 -14.90 -25.06
CA VAL A 196 9.14 -16.13 -25.16
C VAL A 196 9.77 -16.56 -23.84
N GLY A 197 9.64 -15.74 -22.80
CA GLY A 197 10.08 -16.07 -21.46
C GLY A 197 9.45 -15.15 -20.42
N GLN A 198 9.13 -15.71 -19.26
CA GLN A 198 8.65 -15.00 -18.09
C GLN A 198 9.28 -15.63 -16.86
N GLN A 199 9.99 -14.85 -16.05
CA GLN A 199 10.58 -15.32 -14.79
C GLN A 199 10.42 -14.25 -13.71
N ALA A 200 10.11 -14.71 -12.49
CA ALA A 200 9.94 -13.85 -11.33
C ALA A 200 11.28 -13.47 -10.71
N SER A 201 11.52 -12.17 -10.56
CA SER A 201 12.55 -11.61 -9.69
C SER A 201 12.03 -11.56 -8.24
N LYS A 202 12.85 -11.02 -7.32
CA LYS A 202 12.43 -10.64 -5.96
C LYS A 202 12.12 -9.14 -5.86
N ASN A 203 11.67 -8.54 -6.97
CA ASN A 203 11.39 -7.10 -7.13
C ASN A 203 12.62 -6.21 -7.00
N ASP A 204 13.81 -6.80 -6.99
CA ASP A 204 15.08 -6.12 -6.80
C ASP A 204 15.96 -6.20 -8.06
N ARG A 205 16.96 -5.32 -8.11
CA ARG A 205 17.87 -5.20 -9.25
C ARG A 205 18.74 -6.44 -9.46
N ALA A 206 19.19 -7.06 -8.37
CA ALA A 206 20.13 -8.18 -8.43
C ALA A 206 19.46 -9.43 -9.03
N THR A 207 18.25 -9.73 -8.58
CA THR A 207 17.45 -10.84 -9.08
C THR A 207 16.88 -10.55 -10.47
N GLY A 208 16.50 -9.30 -10.78
CA GLY A 208 16.14 -8.87 -12.14
C GLY A 208 17.27 -9.11 -13.15
N LEU A 209 18.52 -8.79 -12.78
CA LEU A 209 19.72 -9.10 -13.57
C LEU A 209 19.89 -10.61 -13.76
N SER A 210 19.80 -11.39 -12.67
CA SER A 210 19.99 -12.84 -12.71
C SER A 210 19.00 -13.53 -13.65
N VAL A 211 17.70 -13.31 -13.45
CA VAL A 211 16.66 -13.98 -14.25
C VAL A 211 16.69 -13.54 -15.72
N THR A 212 17.04 -12.28 -15.98
CA THR A 212 17.21 -11.80 -17.36
C THR A 212 18.39 -12.46 -18.04
N THR A 213 19.52 -12.63 -17.35
CA THR A 213 20.71 -13.32 -17.88
C THR A 213 20.38 -14.76 -18.30
N ASP A 214 19.62 -15.47 -17.46
CA ASP A 214 19.16 -16.83 -17.76
C ASP A 214 18.20 -16.85 -18.96
N MET A 215 17.24 -15.95 -19.01
CA MET A 215 16.29 -15.85 -20.11
C MET A 215 16.95 -15.45 -21.44
N LEU A 216 17.94 -14.55 -21.45
CA LEU A 216 18.74 -14.19 -22.63
C LEU A 216 19.64 -15.34 -23.09
N THR A 217 20.05 -16.21 -22.16
CA THR A 217 20.77 -17.44 -22.50
C THR A 217 19.85 -18.42 -23.23
N ALA A 218 18.63 -18.60 -22.73
CA ALA A 218 17.63 -19.49 -23.32
C ALA A 218 17.00 -18.96 -24.63
N ASN A 219 16.89 -17.64 -24.80
CA ASN A 219 16.19 -17.00 -25.90
C ASN A 219 17.09 -16.02 -26.65
N LYS A 220 17.71 -16.48 -27.75
CA LYS A 220 18.66 -15.67 -28.53
C LYS A 220 18.00 -14.57 -29.35
N ASP A 221 16.78 -14.80 -29.83
CA ASP A 221 16.09 -13.90 -30.77
C ASP A 221 15.13 -12.93 -30.06
N VAL A 222 15.45 -12.48 -28.85
CA VAL A 222 14.70 -11.46 -28.10
C VAL A 222 15.05 -10.05 -28.59
N GLN A 223 14.06 -9.16 -28.66
CA GLN A 223 14.22 -7.73 -28.97
C GLN A 223 13.65 -6.79 -27.89
N GLY A 224 12.78 -7.28 -27.01
CA GLY A 224 12.17 -6.46 -25.97
C GLY A 224 12.15 -7.14 -24.60
N ILE A 225 12.18 -6.33 -23.55
CA ILE A 225 11.99 -6.80 -22.18
C ILE A 225 11.06 -5.83 -21.47
N PHE A 226 10.06 -6.37 -20.79
CA PHE A 226 9.26 -5.64 -19.81
C PHE A 226 9.68 -6.07 -18.41
N GLY A 227 10.13 -5.13 -17.59
CA GLY A 227 10.28 -5.34 -16.15
C GLY A 227 9.09 -4.74 -15.42
N MET A 228 8.45 -5.54 -14.57
CA MET A 228 7.21 -5.13 -13.90
C MET A 228 7.39 -3.98 -12.90
N ASN A 229 8.64 -3.69 -12.50
CA ASN A 229 9.02 -2.50 -11.75
C ASN A 229 10.40 -2.00 -12.21
N ASP A 230 10.74 -0.76 -11.86
CA ASP A 230 12.00 -0.14 -12.28
C ASP A 230 13.23 -0.89 -11.76
N PRO A 231 13.34 -1.30 -10.48
CA PRO A 231 14.48 -2.08 -10.02
C PRO A 231 14.74 -3.34 -10.85
N SER A 232 13.70 -4.13 -11.15
CA SER A 232 13.84 -5.34 -11.98
C SER A 232 14.20 -4.99 -13.42
N ALA A 233 13.58 -3.94 -13.98
CA ALA A 233 13.86 -3.48 -15.33
C ALA A 233 15.29 -2.92 -15.49
N LEU A 234 15.80 -2.20 -14.48
CA LEU A 234 17.20 -1.73 -14.43
C LEU A 234 18.19 -2.90 -14.28
N GLY A 235 17.79 -3.98 -13.60
CA GLY A 235 18.54 -5.25 -13.59
C GLY A 235 18.58 -5.89 -14.99
N ALA A 236 17.44 -5.88 -15.69
CA ALA A 236 17.34 -6.39 -17.05
C ALA A 236 18.16 -5.56 -18.06
N ALA A 237 18.11 -4.22 -17.95
CA ALA A 237 18.93 -3.32 -18.75
C ALA A 237 20.42 -3.62 -18.59
N LEU A 238 20.88 -3.80 -17.34
CA LEU A 238 22.26 -4.20 -17.06
C LEU A 238 22.60 -5.58 -17.66
N ALA A 239 21.69 -6.54 -17.64
CA ALA A 239 21.90 -7.85 -18.27
C ALA A 239 22.08 -7.74 -19.79
N VAL A 240 21.29 -6.88 -20.44
CA VAL A 240 21.40 -6.58 -21.88
C VAL A 240 22.75 -5.95 -22.20
N GLU A 241 23.22 -5.02 -21.37
CA GLU A 241 24.53 -4.39 -21.53
C GLU A 241 25.66 -5.40 -21.37
N GLN A 242 25.62 -6.24 -20.33
CA GLN A 242 26.63 -7.28 -20.10
C GLN A 242 26.66 -8.33 -21.22
N ALA A 243 25.53 -8.56 -21.89
CA ALA A 243 25.45 -9.40 -23.08
C ALA A 243 25.98 -8.72 -24.35
N GLY A 244 26.29 -7.42 -24.32
CA GLY A 244 26.70 -6.65 -25.48
C GLY A 244 25.57 -6.45 -26.50
N ARG A 245 24.32 -6.35 -26.02
CA ARG A 245 23.11 -6.32 -26.87
C ARG A 245 22.29 -5.05 -26.75
N SER A 246 22.85 -3.96 -26.23
CA SER A 246 22.15 -2.68 -26.03
C SER A 246 21.58 -2.09 -27.32
N ASP A 247 22.19 -2.38 -28.47
CA ASP A 247 21.70 -1.95 -29.79
C ASP A 247 20.60 -2.87 -30.37
N GLN A 248 20.27 -3.97 -29.69
CA GLN A 248 19.37 -5.03 -30.18
C GLN A 248 18.15 -5.25 -29.31
N ILE A 249 18.25 -4.93 -28.01
CA ILE A 249 17.20 -5.18 -27.03
C ILE A 249 16.86 -3.89 -26.31
N ILE A 250 15.58 -3.56 -26.29
CA ILE A 250 15.04 -2.45 -25.52
C ILE A 250 14.28 -2.95 -24.28
N VAL A 251 14.30 -2.15 -23.22
CA VAL A 251 13.73 -2.47 -21.90
C VAL A 251 12.74 -1.38 -21.49
N THR A 252 11.60 -1.80 -20.95
CA THR A 252 10.63 -0.90 -20.32
C THR A 252 10.38 -1.29 -18.87
N GLY A 253 10.04 -0.31 -18.03
CA GLY A 253 9.77 -0.48 -16.60
C GLY A 253 8.40 0.03 -16.18
N VAL A 254 8.17 0.04 -14.88
CA VAL A 254 7.05 0.73 -14.21
C VAL A 254 7.65 1.28 -12.92
N ASP A 255 7.42 2.54 -12.58
CA ASP A 255 7.49 3.16 -11.25
C ASP A 255 7.73 4.67 -11.39
N GLY A 256 8.51 5.09 -12.39
CA GLY A 256 8.90 6.49 -12.50
C GLY A 256 9.97 6.88 -11.48
N SER A 257 10.81 5.93 -11.08
CA SER A 257 11.80 6.09 -10.01
C SER A 257 12.93 7.06 -10.40
N PRO A 258 13.59 7.72 -9.44
CA PRO A 258 14.75 8.57 -9.72
C PRO A 258 15.84 7.84 -10.53
N GLU A 259 16.13 6.58 -10.21
CA GLU A 259 17.11 5.78 -10.94
C GLU A 259 16.63 5.44 -12.36
N GLY A 260 15.33 5.17 -12.55
CA GLY A 260 14.73 4.98 -13.88
C GLY A 260 14.80 6.26 -14.73
N VAL A 261 14.58 7.43 -14.12
CA VAL A 261 14.74 8.74 -14.78
C VAL A 261 16.19 8.96 -15.23
N ASP A 262 17.15 8.71 -14.34
CA ASP A 262 18.58 8.83 -14.67
C ASP A 262 18.98 7.88 -15.79
N GLU A 263 18.48 6.65 -15.75
CA GLU A 263 18.74 5.64 -16.77
C GLU A 263 18.13 6.00 -18.13
N LEU A 264 16.90 6.53 -18.17
CA LEU A 264 16.29 7.02 -19.42
C LEU A 264 17.15 8.09 -20.09
N LYS A 265 17.74 8.99 -19.31
CA LYS A 265 18.61 10.08 -19.79
C LYS A 265 20.00 9.57 -20.22
N ARG A 266 20.38 8.36 -19.84
CA ARG A 266 21.70 7.81 -20.16
C ARG A 266 21.77 7.41 -21.64
N ALA A 267 22.67 8.07 -22.37
CA ALA A 267 22.94 7.74 -23.76
C ALA A 267 23.40 6.28 -23.91
N GLY A 268 22.82 5.57 -24.89
CA GLY A 268 23.14 4.17 -25.16
C GLY A 268 22.51 3.15 -24.19
N SER A 269 21.70 3.59 -23.22
CA SER A 269 20.95 2.66 -22.37
C SER A 269 19.94 1.86 -23.20
N PRO A 270 19.75 0.56 -22.92
CA PRO A 270 18.63 -0.20 -23.47
C PRO A 270 17.29 0.14 -22.80
N PHE A 271 17.27 0.85 -21.67
CA PHE A 271 16.04 1.30 -21.01
C PHE A 271 15.44 2.50 -21.74
N VAL A 272 14.24 2.33 -22.30
CA VAL A 272 13.66 3.28 -23.27
C VAL A 272 12.35 3.92 -22.82
N GLY A 273 11.70 3.39 -21.78
CA GLY A 273 10.48 3.98 -21.24
C GLY A 273 10.02 3.30 -19.96
N MET A 274 9.20 3.99 -19.18
CA MET A 274 8.51 3.44 -18.02
C MET A 274 7.18 4.13 -17.80
N SER A 275 6.20 3.42 -17.29
CA SER A 275 4.98 4.03 -16.76
C SER A 275 5.19 4.44 -15.29
N THR A 276 4.45 5.44 -14.81
CA THR A 276 4.69 6.03 -13.48
C THR A 276 3.86 5.41 -12.36
N GLN A 277 4.37 5.58 -11.16
CA GLN A 277 3.60 5.60 -9.93
C GLN A 277 3.71 6.99 -9.27
N ASN A 278 2.89 7.25 -8.26
CA ASN A 278 2.97 8.47 -7.47
C ASN A 278 2.80 8.18 -5.96
N PRO A 279 3.90 7.79 -5.27
CA PRO A 279 3.84 7.45 -3.84
C PRO A 279 3.37 8.62 -2.98
N ALA A 280 3.72 9.85 -3.35
CA ALA A 280 3.27 11.04 -2.65
C ALA A 280 1.75 11.23 -2.79
N GLU A 281 1.20 11.02 -3.98
CA GLU A 281 -0.24 11.13 -4.19
C GLU A 281 -1.02 10.05 -3.42
N MET A 282 -0.49 8.83 -3.32
CA MET A 282 -1.11 7.78 -2.50
C MET A 282 -1.27 8.21 -1.05
N VAL A 283 -0.20 8.78 -0.46
CA VAL A 283 -0.22 9.27 0.92
C VAL A 283 -1.18 10.46 1.08
N ARG A 284 -1.21 11.39 0.11
CA ARG A 284 -2.15 12.53 0.13
C ARG A 284 -3.59 12.07 0.11
N GLN A 285 -3.94 11.13 -0.77
CA GLN A 285 -5.30 10.61 -0.88
C GLN A 285 -5.69 9.79 0.37
N ALA A 286 -4.76 9.04 0.97
CA ALA A 286 -5.03 8.33 2.21
C ALA A 286 -5.37 9.27 3.38
N ILE A 287 -4.60 10.34 3.55
CA ILE A 287 -4.87 11.36 4.58
C ILE A 287 -6.13 12.15 4.25
N LYS A 288 -6.37 12.47 2.98
CA LYS A 288 -7.62 13.11 2.54
C LYS A 288 -8.84 12.25 2.87
N PHE A 289 -8.80 10.96 2.56
CA PHE A 289 -9.88 10.02 2.92
C PHE A 289 -10.13 10.02 4.43
N ALA A 290 -9.08 9.95 5.24
CA ALA A 290 -9.21 9.99 6.70
C ALA A 290 -9.83 11.31 7.19
N GLN A 291 -9.45 12.44 6.58
CA GLN A 291 -10.03 13.75 6.89
C GLN A 291 -11.54 13.79 6.58
N GLN A 292 -11.96 13.26 5.43
CA GLN A 292 -13.39 13.17 5.08
C GLN A 292 -14.18 12.35 6.10
N VAL A 293 -13.60 11.24 6.56
CA VAL A 293 -14.24 10.38 7.58
C VAL A 293 -14.41 11.12 8.91
N VAL A 294 -13.41 11.89 9.38
CA VAL A 294 -13.54 12.65 10.64
C VAL A 294 -14.44 13.87 10.51
N ASP A 295 -14.57 14.43 9.32
CA ASP A 295 -15.51 15.52 9.00
C ASP A 295 -16.98 15.03 8.91
N GLY A 296 -17.21 13.73 9.09
CA GLY A 296 -18.54 13.11 9.05
C GLY A 296 -19.04 12.84 7.64
N GLU A 297 -18.19 12.98 6.62
CA GLU A 297 -18.52 12.59 5.26
C GLU A 297 -18.51 11.07 5.11
N THR A 298 -19.28 10.57 4.15
CA THR A 298 -19.21 9.17 3.71
C THR A 298 -18.56 9.16 2.34
N PRO A 299 -17.27 8.81 2.22
CA PRO A 299 -16.59 8.75 0.93
C PRO A 299 -17.33 7.81 -0.04
N GLU A 300 -17.61 8.30 -1.25
CA GLU A 300 -18.34 7.53 -2.28
C GLU A 300 -17.53 6.35 -2.82
N GLU A 301 -16.21 6.52 -2.91
CA GLU A 301 -15.27 5.53 -3.42
C GLU A 301 -14.29 5.12 -2.32
N THR A 302 -14.21 3.82 -2.04
CA THR A 302 -13.24 3.24 -1.09
C THR A 302 -12.09 2.54 -1.82
N THR A 303 -12.06 2.58 -3.14
CA THR A 303 -10.93 2.14 -3.97
C THR A 303 -10.57 3.26 -4.95
N ILE A 304 -9.45 3.92 -4.67
CA ILE A 304 -8.97 5.08 -5.42
C ILE A 304 -7.81 4.60 -6.29
N LEU A 305 -8.02 4.59 -7.60
CA LEU A 305 -7.00 4.27 -8.59
C LEU A 305 -6.34 5.56 -9.08
N ILE A 306 -5.02 5.64 -8.90
CA ILE A 306 -4.20 6.74 -9.41
C ILE A 306 -3.75 6.35 -10.83
N PRO A 307 -4.07 7.15 -11.85
CA PRO A 307 -3.65 6.86 -13.21
C PRO A 307 -2.13 6.96 -13.32
N SER A 308 -1.58 6.09 -14.16
CA SER A 308 -0.19 6.06 -14.56
C SER A 308 0.02 6.89 -15.84
N GLU A 309 1.21 7.47 -15.96
CA GLU A 309 1.64 8.23 -17.13
C GLU A 309 2.85 7.55 -17.76
N MET A 310 2.96 7.58 -19.08
CA MET A 310 4.12 7.03 -19.78
C MET A 310 5.25 8.07 -19.84
N ILE A 311 6.44 7.69 -19.35
CA ILE A 311 7.68 8.47 -19.48
C ILE A 311 8.59 7.80 -20.48
N THR A 312 9.12 8.60 -21.40
CA THR A 312 10.08 8.21 -22.42
C THR A 312 11.21 9.24 -22.45
N ARG A 313 12.21 9.01 -23.29
CA ARG A 313 13.28 10.00 -23.51
C ARG A 313 12.77 11.35 -24.03
N GLU A 314 11.59 11.37 -24.63
CA GLU A 314 11.01 12.58 -25.25
C GLU A 314 10.41 13.52 -24.21
N ASN A 315 9.87 12.99 -23.11
CA ASN A 315 9.16 13.77 -22.10
C ASN A 315 9.77 13.69 -20.68
N VAL A 316 10.87 12.95 -20.50
CA VAL A 316 11.51 12.77 -19.17
C VAL A 316 11.95 14.08 -18.52
N ASP A 317 12.20 15.13 -19.30
CA ASP A 317 12.56 16.46 -18.76
C ASP A 317 11.36 17.25 -18.23
N GLU A 318 10.13 16.86 -18.59
CA GLU A 318 8.89 17.44 -18.07
C GLU A 318 8.37 16.68 -16.83
N TYR A 319 8.86 15.45 -16.62
CA TYR A 319 8.47 14.63 -15.49
C TYR A 319 9.06 15.18 -14.18
N LYS A 320 8.17 15.46 -13.22
CA LYS A 320 8.54 16.07 -11.94
C LYS A 320 9.22 15.09 -10.97
N GLY A 321 9.06 13.78 -11.17
CA GLY A 321 9.57 12.77 -10.25
C GLY A 321 8.84 12.72 -8.90
N TRP A 322 9.33 11.82 -8.05
CA TRP A 322 8.92 11.65 -6.65
C TRP A 322 10.12 11.30 -5.75
#